data_AF-A0A970BEB5-F1
#
_entry.id   AF-A0A970BEB5-F1
#
_cell.length_a   1.000
_cell.length_b   1.000
_cell.length_c   1.000
_cell.angle_alpha   90.00
_cell.angle_beta   90.00
_cell.angle_gamma   90.00
#
_symmetry.space_group_name_H-M   'P 1'
#
loop_
_entity.id
_entity.type
_entity.pdbx_description
1 polymer ?
#
loop_
_entity_poly.entity_id
_entity_poly.type
_entity_poly.pdbx_seq_one_letter_code
_entity_poly.pdbx_strand_id
1 'polypeptide(L)' 'MEITGKILQILPTQSGEGKNGPWQKQDFVIETFSDYPKTVCFTTWNNRVELDKMSVGEKIKVFFDAESREYNGK' A
#
# COMPACT_ATOMS: atom_id res chain seq x y z
N MET A 1 -4.88 8.00 -9.97
CA MET A 1 -3.58 7.74 -10.64
C MET A 1 -3.30 6.24 -10.66
N GLU A 2 -2.31 5.79 -11.44
CA GLU A 2 -1.90 4.38 -11.48
C GLU A 2 -0.37 4.21 -11.48
N ILE A 3 0.10 3.10 -10.94
CA ILE A 3 1.50 2.67 -11.02
C ILE A 3 1.55 1.15 -11.23
N THR A 4 2.49 0.68 -12.04
CA THR A 4 2.69 -0.76 -12.26
C THR A 4 4.06 -1.16 -11.71
N GLY A 5 4.09 -2.25 -10.94
CA GLY A 5 5.31 -2.71 -10.30
C GLY A 5 5.26 -4.17 -9.89
N LYS A 6 6.39 -4.65 -9.38
CA LYS A 6 6.55 -5.99 -8.82
C LYS A 6 6.45 -5.92 -7.29
N ILE A 7 5.66 -6.78 -6.66
CA ILE A 7 5.62 -6.85 -5.20
C ILE A 7 6.98 -7.30 -4.69
N LEU A 8 7.61 -6.49 -3.85
CA LEU A 8 8.84 -6.85 -3.14
C LEU A 8 8.53 -7.44 -1.76
N GLN A 9 7.54 -6.87 -1.06
CA GLN A 9 7.23 -7.27 0.30
C GLN A 9 5.77 -6.95 0.63
N ILE A 10 5.14 -7.84 1.38
CA ILE A 10 3.84 -7.60 2.02
C ILE A 10 4.10 -7.58 3.52
N LEU A 11 3.77 -6.46 4.17
CA LEU A 11 3.98 -6.31 5.61
C LEU A 11 2.81 -6.92 6.40
N PRO A 12 3.03 -7.30 7.67
CA PRO A 12 1.98 -7.81 8.52
C PRO A 12 0.83 -6.81 8.67
N THR A 13 -0.39 -7.33 8.65
CA THR A 13 -1.60 -6.57 8.95
C THR A 13 -1.53 -5.97 10.35
N GLN A 14 -1.82 -4.68 10.46
CA GLN A 14 -1.99 -3.97 11.72
C GLN A 14 -3.48 -3.65 11.91
N SER A 15 -4.00 -3.82 13.12
CA SER A 15 -5.38 -3.50 13.46
C SER A 15 -5.45 -2.79 14.81
N GLY A 16 -6.53 -2.04 15.03
CA GLY A 16 -6.78 -1.40 16.30
C GLY A 16 -8.18 -0.84 16.39
N GLU A 17 -8.47 -0.20 17.52
CA GLU A 17 -9.75 0.45 17.79
C GLU A 17 -9.54 1.96 17.85
N GLY A 18 -10.16 2.71 16.93
CA GLY A 18 -10.06 4.16 16.85
C GLY A 18 -11.35 4.85 17.30
N LYS A 19 -11.32 6.17 17.42
CA LYS A 19 -12.52 6.99 17.71
C LYS A 19 -13.69 6.74 16.76
N ASN A 20 -13.42 6.30 15.53
CA ASN A 20 -14.41 6.04 14.49
C ASN A 20 -14.68 4.53 14.30
N GLY A 21 -14.28 3.69 15.26
CA GLY A 21 -14.46 2.23 15.21
C GLY A 21 -13.17 1.45 14.90
N PRO A 22 -13.29 0.12 14.71
CA PRO A 22 -12.15 -0.73 14.40
C PRO A 22 -11.56 -0.37 13.03
N TRP A 23 -10.24 -0.37 12.95
CA TRP A 23 -9.50 -0.16 11.71
C TRP A 23 -8.52 -1.29 11.50
N GLN A 24 -8.26 -1.57 10.24
CA GLN A 24 -7.22 -2.49 9.80
C GLN A 24 -6.42 -1.78 8.71
N LYS A 25 -5.11 -1.88 8.76
CA LYS A 25 -4.22 -1.40 7.71
C LYS A 25 -3.21 -2.47 7.35
N GLN A 26 -2.84 -2.51 6.09
CA GLN A 26 -1.80 -3.41 5.61
C GLN A 26 -0.98 -2.71 4.56
N ASP A 27 0.33 -2.78 4.75
CA ASP A 27 1.31 -2.11 3.91
C ASP A 27 1.95 -3.13 2.96
N PHE A 28 2.24 -2.69 1.74
CA PHE A 28 2.98 -3.50 0.78
C PHE A 28 3.92 -2.61 -0.03
N VAL A 29 5.03 -3.19 -0.45
CA VAL A 29 6.10 -2.49 -1.16
C VAL A 29 6.20 -3.04 -2.57
N ILE A 30 6.22 -2.14 -3.56
CA ILE A 30 6.45 -2.49 -4.95
C ILE A 30 7.71 -1.84 -5.49
N GLU A 31 8.28 -2.46 -6.52
CA GLU A 31 9.30 -1.88 -7.37
C GLU A 31 8.71 -1.54 -8.75
N THR A 32 8.92 -0.32 -9.22
CA THR A 32 8.40 0.12 -10.53
C THR A 32 9.20 -0.45 -11.69
N PHE A 33 8.53 -0.73 -12.82
CA PHE A 33 9.21 -1.09 -14.07
C PHE A 33 9.60 0.17 -14.87
N SER A 34 10.75 0.77 -14.57
CA SER A 34 11.32 1.87 -15.35
C SER A 34 12.84 1.70 -15.45
N ASP A 35 13.51 2.50 -16.28
CA ASP A 35 14.98 2.53 -16.37
C ASP A 35 15.65 2.93 -15.04
N TYR A 36 14.88 3.54 -14.13
CA TYR A 36 15.30 3.88 -12.77
C TYR A 36 14.27 3.38 -11.76
N PRO A 37 14.29 2.06 -11.44
CA PRO A 37 13.31 1.46 -10.55
C PRO A 37 13.23 2.20 -9.22
N LYS A 38 12.00 2.51 -8.80
CA LYS A 38 11.70 3.13 -7.51
C LYS A 38 10.98 2.12 -6.64
N THR A 39 11.40 2.05 -5.39
CA THR A 39 10.69 1.33 -4.35
C THR A 39 9.61 2.24 -3.78
N VAL A 40 8.35 1.80 -3.82
CA VAL A 40 7.20 2.57 -3.35
C VAL A 40 6.42 1.74 -2.34
N CYS A 41 6.15 2.32 -1.17
CA CYS A 41 5.31 1.70 -0.14
C CYS A 41 3.87 2.22 -0.27
N PHE A 42 2.91 1.30 -0.28
CA PHE A 42 1.48 1.59 -0.31
C PHE A 42 0.84 1.07 0.97
N THR A 43 -0.04 1.90 1.55
CA THR A 43 -0.87 1.52 2.69
C THR A 43 -2.31 1.34 2.24
N THR A 44 -2.87 0.18 2.54
CA THR A 44 -4.29 -0.11 2.35
C THR A 44 -5.00 -0.03 3.69
N TRP A 45 -6.26 0.42 3.69
CA TRP A 45 -7.09 0.53 4.89
C TRP A 45 -8.36 -0.30 4.73
N ASN A 46 -8.85 -0.84 5.84
CA ASN A 46 -10.10 -1.57 6.02
C ASN A 46 -10.33 -2.68 4.98
N ASN A 47 -9.32 -3.54 4.75
CA ASN A 47 -9.42 -4.68 3.84
C ASN A 47 -9.89 -4.35 2.43
N ARG A 48 -9.59 -3.14 1.93
CA ARG A 48 -9.92 -2.76 0.55
C ARG A 48 -9.23 -3.63 -0.51
N VAL A 49 -8.15 -4.32 -0.14
CA VAL A 49 -7.35 -5.16 -1.02
C VAL A 49 -7.08 -6.48 -0.31
N GLU A 50 -7.34 -7.59 -0.97
CA GLU A 50 -6.98 -8.94 -0.51
C GLU A 50 -5.49 -9.18 -0.81
N LEU A 51 -4.61 -8.46 -0.09
CA LEU A 51 -3.16 -8.58 -0.24
C LEU A 51 -2.67 -9.99 0.13
N ASP A 52 -3.40 -10.69 0.97
CA ASP A 52 -3.18 -12.10 1.34
C ASP A 52 -3.24 -13.07 0.15
N LYS A 53 -3.93 -12.70 -0.93
CA LYS A 53 -3.95 -13.48 -2.19
C LYS A 53 -2.79 -13.17 -3.12
N MET A 54 -2.04 -12.11 -2.83
CA MET A 54 -0.93 -11.67 -3.67
C MET A 54 0.39 -12.30 -3.20
N SER A 55 1.27 -12.58 -4.15
CA SER A 55 2.58 -13.17 -3.86
C SER A 55 3.72 -12.20 -4.06
N VAL A 56 4.77 -12.31 -3.24
CA VAL A 56 6.03 -11.61 -3.49
C VAL A 56 6.55 -12.04 -4.87
N GLY A 57 6.88 -11.04 -5.67
CA GLY A 57 7.35 -11.19 -7.04
C GLY A 57 6.26 -11.11 -8.11
N GLU A 58 5.00 -10.98 -7.72
CA GLU A 58 3.88 -10.79 -8.63
C GLU A 58 3.89 -9.38 -9.24
N LYS A 59 3.50 -9.28 -10.51
CA LYS A 59 3.34 -8.01 -11.22
C LYS A 59 1.93 -7.48 -10.99
N ILE A 60 1.82 -6.33 -10.35
CA ILE A 60 0.55 -5.69 -10.03
C ILE A 60 0.45 -4.27 -10.59
N LYS A 61 -0.78 -3.82 -10.81
CA LYS A 61 -1.13 -2.43 -11.10
C LYS A 61 -1.90 -1.87 -9.91
N VAL A 62 -1.37 -0.81 -9.31
CA VAL A 62 -1.98 -0.14 -8.15
C VAL A 62 -2.64 1.14 -8.64
N PHE A 63 -3.93 1.28 -8.37
CA PHE A 63 -4.68 2.51 -8.55
C PHE A 63 -4.76 3.24 -7.22
N PHE A 64 -4.39 4.52 -7.21
CA PHE A 64 -4.37 5.33 -5.99
C PHE A 64 -4.65 6.80 -6.28
N ASP A 65 -5.15 7.49 -5.28
CA ASP A 65 -5.23 8.94 -5.25
C ASP A 65 -4.12 9.47 -4.33
N ALA A 66 -3.30 10.39 -4.83
CA ALA A 66 -2.32 11.05 -3.96
C ALA A 66 -3.04 12.16 -3.21
N GLU A 67 -3.14 11.96 -1.91
CA GLU A 67 -3.64 12.95 -0.98
C GLU A 67 -2.46 13.43 -0.14
N SER A 68 -2.23 14.74 -0.09
CA SER A 68 -1.36 15.29 0.94
C SER A 68 -2.19 15.50 2.20
N ARG A 69 -1.91 14.73 3.24
CA ARG A 69 -2.44 14.99 4.58
C ARG A 69 -1.32 15.58 5.40
N GLU A 70 -1.42 16.88 5.61
CA GLU A 70 -0.49 17.63 6.45
C GLU A 70 -0.47 17.00 7.85
N TYR A 71 0.70 16.55 8.28
CA TYR A 71 0.86 15.87 9.56
C TYR A 71 1.32 16.90 10.58
N ASN A 72 0.41 17.24 11.50
CA ASN A 72 0.70 18.16 12.61
C ASN A 72 1.10 19.57 12.16
N GLY A 73 0.46 20.09 11.10
CA GLY A 73 0.70 21.44 10.59
C GLY A 73 1.94 21.58 9.69
N LYS A 74 2.49 20.45 9.21
CA LYS A 74 3.63 20.38 8.29
C LYS A 74 3.47 19.27 7.25
#